data_AF-A0A0C9WH74-F1
#
_entry.id   AF-A0A0C9WH74-F1
#
_cell.length_a   1.000
_cell.length_b   1.000
_cell.length_c   1.000
_cell.angle_alpha   90.00
_cell.angle_beta   90.00
_cell.angle_gamma   90.00
#
_symmetry.space_group_name_H-M   'P 1'
#
loop_
_entity.id
_entity.type
_entity.pdbx_description
1 polymer ?
#
loop_
_entity_poly.entity_id
_entity_poly.type
_entity_poly.pdbx_seq_one_letter_code
_entity_poly.pdbx_strand_id
1 'polypeptide(L)'
;LNALILPPRVELPLQVHRGDHTFSCQHSNEGNSAIQFRNPHTQEHDTGFIEAIWHIPLEGAMHTFFVVHPHQQLPDSEEGQAPFVHFPGFMSQIVDTVPSMQLMIIQPVHLITHLTTFQHPSGTYGIPRETIIICWVLNRGQW
;
A
#
# COMPACT_ATOMS: atom_id res chain seq x y z
N LEU A 1 4.84 39.07 12.24
CA LEU A 1 4.06 37.82 12.38
C LEU A 1 3.58 37.41 11.00
N ASN A 2 4.16 36.36 10.41
CA ASN A 2 3.61 35.75 9.21
C ASN A 2 2.50 34.80 9.68
N ALA A 3 1.24 35.16 9.47
CA ALA A 3 0.14 34.25 9.70
C ALA A 3 0.24 33.12 8.67
N LEU A 4 0.30 31.87 9.13
CA LEU A 4 0.25 30.71 8.25
C LEU A 4 -1.20 30.57 7.75
N ILE A 5 -1.47 31.04 6.54
CA ILE A 5 -2.79 30.88 5.92
C ILE A 5 -2.83 29.49 5.30
N LEU A 6 -3.66 28.60 5.86
CA LEU A 6 -3.92 27.30 5.27
C LEU A 6 -4.74 27.47 3.98
N PRO A 7 -4.47 26.66 2.94
CA PRO A 7 -5.30 26.67 1.74
C PRO A 7 -6.75 26.32 2.14
N PRO A 8 -7.76 27.00 1.59
CA PRO A 8 -9.17 26.75 1.93
C PRO A 8 -9.72 25.45 1.31
N ARG A 9 -8.90 24.71 0.57
CA ARG A 9 -9.30 23.54 -0.23
C ARG A 9 -8.36 22.38 0.00
N VAL A 10 -8.88 21.18 -0.19
CA VAL A 10 -8.09 19.95 -0.26
C VAL A 10 -7.20 20.00 -1.48
N GLU A 11 -5.94 19.64 -1.31
CA GLU A 11 -5.03 19.36 -2.43
C GLU A 11 -4.98 17.85 -2.66
N LEU A 12 -4.88 17.46 -3.93
CA LEU A 12 -4.83 16.06 -4.36
C LEU A 12 -3.49 15.80 -5.05
N PRO A 13 -2.36 15.80 -4.31
CA PRO A 13 -1.06 15.55 -4.91
C PRO A 13 -1.01 14.15 -5.51
N LEU A 14 -0.30 14.02 -6.64
CA LEU A 14 -0.04 12.71 -7.25
C LEU A 14 1.11 11.96 -6.56
N GLN A 15 1.93 12.68 -5.81
CA GLN A 15 3.05 12.13 -5.06
C GLN A 15 3.40 12.99 -3.85
N VAL A 16 4.01 12.37 -2.85
CA VAL A 16 4.56 13.03 -1.66
C VAL A 16 5.93 12.46 -1.30
N HIS A 17 6.81 13.33 -0.82
CA HIS A 17 8.14 12.95 -0.34
C HIS A 17 8.15 12.83 1.18
N ARG A 18 8.69 11.72 1.70
CA ARG A 18 8.84 11.48 3.14
C ARG A 18 10.21 10.85 3.39
N GLY A 19 11.13 11.64 3.95
CA GLY A 19 12.53 11.25 4.05
C GLY A 19 13.09 10.99 2.64
N ASP A 20 13.74 9.84 2.46
CA ASP A 20 14.33 9.43 1.17
C ASP A 20 13.35 8.69 0.26
N HIS A 21 12.07 8.61 0.64
CA HIS A 21 11.05 7.87 -0.10
C HIS A 21 10.07 8.81 -0.81
N THR A 22 9.64 8.38 -1.99
CA THR A 22 8.59 9.05 -2.76
C THR A 22 7.41 8.11 -2.89
N PHE A 23 6.28 8.49 -2.32
CA PHE A 23 5.03 7.76 -2.42
C PHE A 23 4.19 8.40 -3.51
N SER A 24 3.54 7.59 -4.35
CA SER A 24 2.76 8.08 -5.49
C SER A 24 1.40 7.39 -5.56
N CYS A 25 0.42 8.05 -6.18
CA CYS A 25 -0.81 7.38 -6.59
C CYS A 25 -0.50 6.32 -7.65
N GLN A 26 -1.23 5.21 -7.64
CA GLN A 26 -0.99 4.05 -8.52
C GLN A 26 -1.00 4.43 -10.00
N HIS A 27 -1.96 5.26 -10.41
CA HIS A 27 -2.07 5.74 -11.78
C HIS A 27 -0.90 6.65 -12.22
N SER A 28 -0.12 7.19 -11.27
CA SER A 28 1.04 8.05 -11.55
C SER A 28 2.33 7.23 -11.58
N ASN A 29 2.48 6.31 -10.62
CA ASN A 29 3.60 5.38 -10.57
C ASN A 29 3.24 4.18 -9.69
N GLU A 30 3.02 3.02 -10.31
CA GLU A 30 2.61 1.80 -9.62
C GLU A 30 3.63 1.33 -8.57
N GLY A 31 4.92 1.32 -8.91
CA GLY A 31 5.98 0.87 -7.99
C GLY A 31 6.08 1.72 -6.72
N ASN A 32 5.92 3.04 -6.85
CA ASN A 32 5.90 3.96 -5.71
C ASN A 32 4.56 3.97 -4.95
N SER A 33 3.54 3.30 -5.46
CA SER A 33 2.21 3.23 -4.84
C SER A 33 2.00 1.96 -4.00
N ALA A 34 2.76 0.89 -4.26
CA ALA A 34 2.67 -0.36 -3.54
C ALA A 34 3.34 -0.24 -2.16
N ILE A 35 2.59 -0.48 -1.09
CA ILE A 35 3.03 -0.20 0.28
C ILE A 35 2.61 -1.29 1.27
N GLN A 36 3.43 -1.46 2.31
CA GLN A 36 3.05 -2.09 3.57
C GLN A 36 2.71 -1.00 4.58
N PHE A 37 1.62 -1.17 5.33
CA PHE A 37 1.18 -0.21 6.33
C PHE A 37 0.56 -0.90 7.54
N ARG A 38 0.53 -0.21 8.68
CA ARG A 38 -0.18 -0.66 9.87
C ARG A 38 -1.64 -0.20 9.80
N ASN A 39 -2.57 -1.14 9.91
CA ASN A 39 -3.99 -0.84 9.96
C ASN A 39 -4.31 -0.05 11.25
N PRO A 40 -4.85 1.18 11.16
CA PRO A 40 -5.13 1.98 12.36
C PRO A 40 -6.21 1.37 13.27
N HIS A 41 -7.09 0.51 12.74
CA HIS A 41 -8.20 -0.10 13.48
C HIS A 41 -7.80 -1.42 14.14
N THR A 42 -7.07 -2.28 13.43
CA THR A 42 -6.69 -3.62 13.93
C THR A 42 -5.26 -3.69 14.46
N GLN A 43 -4.41 -2.71 14.13
CA GLN A 43 -2.96 -2.68 14.37
C GLN A 43 -2.17 -3.77 13.62
N GLU A 44 -2.82 -4.53 12.74
CA GLU A 44 -2.17 -5.53 11.90
C GLU A 44 -1.42 -4.89 10.72
N HIS A 45 -0.55 -5.67 10.09
CA HIS A 45 0.16 -5.23 8.89
C HIS A 45 -0.62 -5.61 7.65
N ASP A 46 -1.05 -4.61 6.91
CA ASP A 46 -1.74 -4.75 5.64
C ASP A 46 -0.85 -4.28 4.49
N THR A 47 -1.26 -4.61 3.27
CA THR A 47 -0.60 -4.19 2.05
C THR A 47 -1.61 -3.67 1.05
N GLY A 48 -1.18 -2.79 0.14
CA GLY A 48 -2.07 -2.27 -0.91
C GLY A 48 -1.40 -1.26 -1.82
N PHE A 49 -2.20 -0.69 -2.71
CA PHE A 49 -1.81 0.39 -3.59
C PHE A 49 -2.42 1.71 -3.13
N ILE A 50 -1.64 2.79 -3.15
CA ILE A 50 -2.13 4.15 -2.91
C ILE A 50 -2.97 4.58 -4.11
N GLU A 51 -4.28 4.71 -3.92
CA GLU A 51 -5.22 5.21 -4.92
C GLU A 51 -5.13 6.73 -5.04
N ALA A 52 -5.13 7.42 -3.88
CA ALA A 52 -5.10 8.86 -3.82
C ALA A 52 -4.32 9.36 -2.60
N ILE A 53 -3.76 10.56 -2.71
CA ILE A 53 -3.14 11.27 -1.61
C ILE A 53 -3.88 12.58 -1.41
N TRP A 54 -4.22 12.90 -0.17
CA TRP A 54 -4.97 14.10 0.19
C TRP A 54 -4.16 14.97 1.14
N HIS A 55 -4.08 16.27 0.86
CA HIS A 55 -3.65 17.27 1.82
C HIS A 55 -4.86 18.07 2.29
N ILE A 56 -5.20 17.93 3.57
CA ILE A 56 -6.40 18.51 4.15
C ILE A 56 -6.01 19.44 5.30
N PRO A 57 -6.48 20.70 5.30
CA PRO A 57 -6.39 21.55 6.49
C PRO A 57 -7.37 21.06 7.56
N LEU A 58 -6.84 20.57 8.68
CA LEU A 58 -7.63 20.09 9.81
C LEU A 58 -7.03 20.67 11.10
N GLU A 59 -7.86 21.19 12.00
CA GLU A 59 -7.45 21.71 13.31
C GLU A 59 -6.31 22.75 13.29
N GLY A 60 -6.20 23.52 12.20
CA GLY A 60 -5.17 24.55 12.07
C GLY A 60 -3.81 24.02 11.60
N ALA A 61 -3.72 22.77 11.15
CA ALA A 61 -2.55 22.19 10.51
C ALA A 61 -2.90 21.54 9.15
N MET A 62 -1.90 21.41 8.27
CA MET A 62 -2.03 20.58 7.08
C MET A 62 -1.75 19.12 7.45
N HIS A 63 -2.68 18.25 7.11
CA HIS A 63 -2.54 16.80 7.28
C HIS A 63 -2.46 16.12 5.92
N THR A 64 -1.57 15.13 5.83
CA THR A 64 -1.51 14.22 4.68
C THR A 64 -2.25 12.93 5.01
N PHE A 65 -3.10 12.49 4.09
CA PHE A 65 -3.77 11.19 4.15
C PHE A 65 -3.50 10.42 2.87
N PHE A 66 -3.41 9.10 2.99
CA PHE A 66 -3.32 8.17 1.88
C PHE A 66 -4.61 7.36 1.84
N VAL A 67 -5.26 7.34 0.68
CA VAL A 67 -6.36 6.43 0.37
C VAL A 67 -5.75 5.23 -0.31
N VAL A 68 -5.96 4.06 0.27
CA VAL A 68 -5.31 2.82 -0.14
C VAL A 68 -6.38 1.80 -0.51
N HIS A 69 -6.19 1.12 -1.64
CA HIS A 69 -6.87 -0.12 -1.98
C HIS A 69 -6.02 -1.28 -1.44
N PRO A 70 -6.45 -1.94 -0.35
CA PRO A 70 -5.74 -3.09 0.17
C PRO A 70 -5.71 -4.21 -0.86
N HIS A 71 -4.61 -4.96 -0.90
CA HIS A 71 -4.54 -6.19 -1.67
C HIS A 71 -5.56 -7.20 -1.14
N GLN A 72 -6.23 -7.89 -2.06
CA GLN A 72 -7.17 -8.93 -1.69
C GLN A 72 -6.44 -10.26 -1.53
N GLN A 73 -6.63 -10.90 -0.38
CA GLN A 73 -6.10 -12.24 -0.14
C GLN A 73 -6.78 -13.26 -1.05
N LEU A 74 -5.99 -14.22 -1.53
CA LEU A 74 -6.52 -15.39 -2.22
C LEU A 74 -7.22 -16.33 -1.23
N PRO A 75 -8.14 -17.19 -1.69
CA PRO A 75 -8.62 -18.30 -0.86
C PRO A 75 -7.45 -19.19 -0.42
N ASP A 76 -7.48 -19.71 0.81
CA ASP A 76 -6.42 -20.57 1.37
C ASP A 76 -6.00 -21.74 0.45
N SER A 77 -6.96 -22.31 -0.28
CA SER A 77 -6.74 -23.39 -1.25
C SER A 77 -5.92 -22.97 -2.48
N GLU A 78 -5.95 -21.70 -2.83
CA GLU A 78 -5.16 -21.12 -3.93
C GLU A 78 -3.83 -20.57 -3.40
N GLU A 79 -3.83 -19.86 -2.27
CA GLU A 79 -2.61 -19.34 -1.64
C GLU A 79 -1.62 -20.48 -1.32
N GLY A 80 -2.13 -21.61 -0.81
CA GLY A 80 -1.32 -22.80 -0.51
C GLY A 80 -0.67 -23.47 -1.72
N GLN A 81 -1.01 -23.09 -2.95
CA GLN A 81 -0.34 -23.58 -4.17
C GLN A 81 0.92 -22.79 -4.48
N ALA A 82 1.03 -21.55 -3.99
CA ALA A 82 2.20 -20.73 -4.24
C ALA A 82 3.37 -21.19 -3.35
N PRO A 83 4.62 -21.17 -3.86
CA PRO A 83 5.77 -21.70 -3.11
C PRO A 83 6.10 -20.89 -1.86
N PHE A 84 5.64 -19.64 -1.75
CA PHE A 84 6.03 -18.70 -0.70
C PHE A 84 5.64 -19.16 0.70
N VAL A 85 4.56 -19.93 0.83
CA VAL A 85 4.12 -20.51 2.13
C VAL A 85 5.19 -21.43 2.74
N HIS A 86 6.06 -22.01 1.92
CA HIS A 86 7.16 -22.88 2.35
C HIS A 86 8.47 -22.13 2.61
N PHE A 87 8.54 -20.84 2.27
CA PHE A 87 9.76 -20.04 2.35
C PHE A 87 9.50 -18.65 3.00
N PRO A 88 9.13 -18.60 4.28
CA PRO A 88 8.78 -17.35 4.97
C PRO A 88 9.92 -16.31 4.98
N GLY A 89 11.18 -16.76 4.81
CA GLY A 89 12.34 -15.87 4.72
C GLY A 89 12.35 -14.94 3.51
N PHE A 90 11.53 -15.20 2.48
CA PHE A 90 11.43 -14.30 1.31
C PHE A 90 10.57 -13.06 1.55
N MET A 91 9.80 -13.00 2.65
CA MET A 91 8.91 -11.88 2.94
C MET A 91 7.99 -11.55 1.76
N SER A 92 7.45 -12.62 1.16
CA SER A 92 6.60 -12.54 -0.04
C SER A 92 5.26 -13.22 0.21
N GLN A 93 4.23 -12.71 -0.45
CA GLN A 93 2.90 -13.28 -0.48
C GLN A 93 2.34 -13.19 -1.90
N ILE A 94 1.43 -14.10 -2.24
CA ILE A 94 0.65 -14.03 -3.47
C ILE A 94 -0.75 -13.49 -3.15
N VAL A 95 -1.23 -12.53 -3.93
CA VAL A 95 -2.53 -11.87 -3.74
C VAL A 95 -3.29 -11.82 -5.07
N ASP A 96 -4.59 -11.57 -5.01
CA ASP A 96 -5.42 -11.36 -6.19
C ASP A 96 -5.03 -10.05 -6.91
N THR A 97 -5.11 -10.01 -8.24
CA THR A 97 -4.94 -8.75 -9.00
C THR A 97 -6.13 -7.81 -8.78
N VAL A 98 -7.30 -8.35 -8.45
CA VAL A 98 -8.47 -7.54 -8.12
C VAL A 98 -8.27 -6.96 -6.72
N PRO A 99 -8.23 -5.62 -6.56
CA PRO A 99 -8.08 -5.01 -5.25
C PRO A 99 -9.33 -5.22 -4.40
N SER A 100 -9.17 -5.14 -3.08
CA SER A 100 -10.31 -5.13 -2.17
C SER A 100 -11.24 -3.95 -2.46
N MET A 101 -12.55 -4.21 -2.38
CA MET A 101 -13.58 -3.16 -2.49
C MET A 101 -13.56 -2.18 -1.29
N GLN A 102 -12.89 -2.56 -0.21
CA GLN A 102 -12.79 -1.72 0.98
C GLN A 102 -11.61 -0.75 0.84
N LEU A 103 -11.90 0.55 0.90
CA LEU A 103 -10.86 1.58 0.97
C LEU A 103 -10.38 1.78 2.41
N MET A 104 -9.07 2.01 2.55
CA MET A 104 -8.42 2.35 3.81
C MET A 104 -7.87 3.77 3.74
N ILE A 105 -8.20 4.60 4.73
CA ILE A 105 -7.63 5.95 4.86
C ILE A 105 -6.60 5.91 5.98
N ILE A 106 -5.34 6.15 5.64
CA ILE A 106 -4.22 6.11 6.59
C ILE A 106 -3.44 7.42 6.58
N GLN A 107 -2.69 7.68 7.66
CA GLN A 107 -1.78 8.81 7.78
C GLN A 107 -0.33 8.34 7.54
N PRO A 108 0.61 9.27 7.26
CA PRO A 108 2.02 8.94 7.08
C PRO A 108 2.62 8.07 8.17
N VAL A 109 2.20 8.24 9.43
CA VAL A 109 2.69 7.46 10.58
C VAL A 109 2.38 5.96 10.47
N HIS A 110 1.37 5.58 9.69
CA HIS A 110 1.00 4.18 9.47
C HIS A 110 1.80 3.52 8.33
N LEU A 111 2.48 4.29 7.48
CA LEU A 111 3.29 3.75 6.39
C LEU A 111 4.57 3.11 6.94
N ILE A 112 4.81 1.85 6.57
CA ILE A 112 5.97 1.06 6.98
C ILE A 112 7.04 1.08 5.89
N THR A 113 6.72 0.56 4.68
CA THR A 113 7.68 0.46 3.59
C THR A 113 7.01 0.37 2.22
N HIS A 114 7.80 0.51 1.15
CA HIS A 114 7.38 0.15 -0.20
C HIS A 114 7.42 -1.37 -0.41
N LEU A 115 6.56 -1.84 -1.31
CA LEU A 115 6.56 -3.21 -1.79
C LEU A 115 7.18 -3.27 -3.17
N THR A 116 7.78 -4.42 -3.46
CA THR A 116 7.98 -4.84 -4.85
C THR A 116 6.81 -5.71 -5.27
N THR A 117 6.29 -5.46 -6.47
CA THR A 117 5.15 -6.19 -7.03
C THR A 117 5.55 -6.87 -8.34
N PHE A 118 5.02 -8.06 -8.59
CA PHE A 118 5.20 -8.77 -9.85
C PHE A 118 3.92 -9.50 -10.24
N GLN A 119 3.29 -9.09 -11.35
CA GLN A 119 2.05 -9.70 -11.83
C GLN A 119 2.33 -10.98 -12.60
N HIS A 120 1.50 -12.00 -12.34
CA HIS A 120 1.51 -13.28 -13.02
C HIS A 120 0.19 -13.53 -13.76
N PRO A 121 0.27 -14.15 -14.95
CA PRO A 121 -0.93 -14.56 -15.68
C PRO A 121 -1.64 -15.72 -14.96
N SER A 122 -2.91 -15.89 -15.29
CA SER A 122 -3.70 -17.05 -14.88
C SER A 122 -3.02 -18.38 -15.25
N GLY A 123 -3.12 -19.36 -14.36
CA GLY A 123 -2.49 -20.68 -14.46
C GLY A 123 -1.13 -20.77 -13.76
N THR A 124 -0.53 -19.66 -13.34
CA THR A 124 0.72 -19.68 -12.56
C THR A 124 0.48 -20.42 -11.24
N TYR A 125 1.36 -21.37 -10.91
CA TYR A 125 1.24 -22.26 -9.74
C TYR A 125 -0.05 -23.11 -9.70
N GLY A 126 -0.83 -23.18 -10.79
CA GLY A 126 -2.13 -23.87 -10.82
C GLY A 126 -3.31 -22.98 -10.42
N ILE A 127 -3.10 -21.69 -10.17
CA ILE A 127 -4.13 -20.75 -9.75
C ILE A 127 -4.88 -20.20 -10.97
N PRO A 128 -6.21 -20.37 -11.08
CA PRO A 128 -6.96 -20.08 -12.30
C PRO A 128 -7.33 -18.59 -12.48
N ARG A 129 -6.53 -17.67 -11.95
CA ARG A 129 -6.71 -16.22 -12.07
C ARG A 129 -5.37 -15.50 -12.12
N GLU A 130 -5.37 -14.27 -12.62
CA GLU A 130 -4.19 -13.42 -12.54
C GLU A 130 -3.90 -13.08 -11.07
N THR A 131 -2.62 -13.02 -10.72
CA THR A 131 -2.17 -12.81 -9.34
C THR A 131 -1.02 -11.81 -9.31
N ILE A 132 -0.78 -11.23 -8.14
CA ILE A 132 0.38 -10.37 -7.87
C ILE A 132 1.20 -11.03 -6.77
N ILE A 133 2.50 -11.14 -6.98
CA ILE A 133 3.44 -11.42 -5.90
C ILE A 133 3.83 -10.08 -5.29
N ILE A 134 3.63 -9.93 -4.00
CA ILE A 134 4.08 -8.78 -3.22
C ILE A 134 5.25 -9.20 -2.35
N CYS A 135 6.27 -8.35 -2.23
CA CYS A 135 7.43 -8.61 -1.40
C CYS A 135 7.85 -7.37 -0.62
N TRP A 136 7.93 -7.51 0.71
CA TRP A 136 8.28 -6.45 1.67
C TRP A 136 9.66 -6.63 2.28
N VAL A 137 10.59 -7.32 1.60
CA VAL A 137 11.97 -7.50 2.08
C VAL A 137 12.72 -6.18 2.33
N LEU A 138 12.24 -5.08 1.75
CA LEU A 138 12.75 -3.74 2.00
C LEU A 138 12.38 -3.20 3.39
N ASN A 139 11.50 -3.88 4.13
CA ASN A 139 11.26 -3.61 5.55
C ASN A 139 12.48 -4.05 6.37
N ARG A 140 13.45 -3.14 6.54
CA ARG A 140 14.71 -3.38 7.28
C ARG A 140 14.55 -3.30 8.81
N GLY A 141 13.40 -3.70 9.34
CA GLY A 141 13.17 -3.75 10.79
C GLY A 141 12.90 -2.40 11.43
N GLN A 142 12.09 -1.56 10.79
CA GLN A 142 11.46 -0.45 11.51
C GLN A 142 10.33 -1.02 12.38
N TRP A 143 10.71 -1.57 13.54
CA TRP A 143 9.81 -2.07 14.59
C TRP A 143 9.48 -0.96 15.58
#